data_AF-A0A917MNP5-F1
#
_entry.id   AF-A0A917MNP5-F1
#
_cell.length_a   1.000
_cell.length_b   1.000
_cell.length_c   1.000
_cell.angle_alpha   90.00
_cell.angle_beta   90.00
_cell.angle_gamma   90.00
#
_symmetry.space_group_name_H-M   'P 1'
#
loop_
_entity.id
_entity.type
_entity.pdbx_description
1 polymer ?
#
loop_
_entity_poly.entity_id
_entity_poly.type
_entity_poly.pdbx_seq_one_letter_code
_entity_poly.pdbx_strand_id
1 'polypeptide(L)'
;MGGDSAEAQEQTLRNMILEGHRADHQVAVHVTGDKATDIAVDAMIEAMRAFPRPDPRHYGIHADFVSDTTLARMAEWGIGANMNPTIKWLISDSAVENVGEELAAREWPYRSALRAGTWVTSASDAPVTAPTWRQAVATMMLREGRATGRVSGPEERIGLIPALRTYSTTAAYQDSRKTGRARPSPARSPTSA
;
A
#
# COMPACT_ATOMS: atom_id res chain seq x y z
N MET A 1 -14.22 5.12 -20.78
CA MET A 1 -13.58 6.43 -20.51
C MET A 1 -12.11 6.16 -20.25
N GLY A 2 -11.30 6.17 -21.30
CA GLY A 2 -9.85 5.94 -21.27
C GLY A 2 -9.39 6.05 -22.72
N GLY A 3 -8.51 7.01 -23.01
CA GLY A 3 -8.07 7.23 -24.39
C GLY A 3 -7.26 6.05 -24.94
N ASP A 4 -7.05 6.06 -26.26
CA ASP A 4 -6.41 4.94 -26.97
C ASP A 4 -4.88 4.89 -26.77
N SER A 5 -4.28 5.84 -26.05
CA SER A 5 -2.85 5.90 -25.73
C SER A 5 -2.56 5.90 -24.23
N ALA A 6 -1.34 5.51 -23.85
CA ALA A 6 -0.89 5.52 -22.46
C ALA A 6 -0.91 6.93 -21.85
N GLU A 7 -0.52 7.97 -22.61
CA GLU A 7 -0.57 9.35 -22.14
C GLU A 7 -2.01 9.80 -21.87
N ALA A 8 -2.95 9.42 -22.74
CA ALA A 8 -4.35 9.76 -22.56
C ALA A 8 -4.97 9.06 -21.35
N GLN A 9 -4.57 7.81 -21.08
CA GLN A 9 -4.97 7.06 -19.88
C GLN A 9 -4.40 7.69 -18.61
N GLU A 10 -3.12 8.04 -18.61
CA GLU A 10 -2.48 8.76 -17.51
C GLU A 10 -3.18 10.09 -17.23
N GLN A 11 -3.43 10.90 -18.27
CA GLN A 11 -4.12 12.18 -18.11
C GLN A 11 -5.55 12.00 -17.57
N THR A 12 -6.24 10.94 -18.01
CA THR A 12 -7.56 10.60 -17.49
C THR A 12 -7.50 10.29 -16.00
N LEU A 13 -6.53 9.47 -15.56
CA LEU A 13 -6.30 9.16 -14.15
C LEU A 13 -6.01 10.42 -13.33
N ARG A 14 -5.10 11.28 -13.81
CA ARG A 14 -4.77 12.56 -13.17
C ARG A 14 -6.00 13.43 -12.96
N ASN A 15 -6.84 13.57 -14.00
CA ASN A 15 -8.08 14.33 -13.91
C ASN A 15 -9.06 13.73 -12.89
N MET A 16 -9.22 12.41 -12.87
CA MET A 16 -10.10 11.74 -11.90
C MET A 16 -9.64 11.97 -10.45
N ILE A 17 -8.33 11.90 -10.19
CA ILE A 17 -7.76 12.14 -8.86
C ILE A 17 -7.97 13.60 -8.45
N LEU A 18 -7.73 14.55 -9.36
CA LEU A 18 -7.93 15.97 -9.11
C LEU A 18 -9.38 16.29 -8.76
N GLU A 19 -10.34 15.81 -9.56
CA GLU A 19 -11.76 16.04 -9.34
C GLU A 19 -12.24 15.40 -8.02
N GLY A 20 -11.81 14.16 -7.73
CA GLY A 20 -12.12 13.49 -6.46
C GLY A 20 -11.58 14.25 -5.26
N HIS A 21 -10.32 14.69 -5.32
CA HIS A 21 -9.71 15.48 -4.25
C HIS A 21 -10.43 16.82 -4.05
N ARG A 22 -10.69 17.55 -5.13
CA ARG A 22 -11.36 18.85 -5.13
C ARG A 22 -12.80 18.77 -4.58
N ALA A 23 -13.47 17.65 -4.78
CA ALA A 23 -14.78 17.35 -4.22
C ALA A 23 -14.76 16.91 -2.73
N ASP A 24 -13.64 17.14 -2.02
CA ASP A 24 -13.45 16.76 -0.62
C ASP A 24 -13.54 15.24 -0.36
N HIS A 25 -13.32 14.41 -1.39
CA HIS A 25 -13.31 12.96 -1.26
C HIS A 25 -11.91 12.41 -0.98
N GLN A 26 -11.86 11.39 -0.13
CA GLN A 26 -10.71 10.49 -0.10
C GLN A 26 -10.66 9.75 -1.43
N VAL A 27 -9.48 9.73 -2.03
CA VAL A 27 -9.18 9.07 -3.30
C VAL A 27 -8.25 7.89 -3.01
N ALA A 28 -8.66 6.72 -3.48
CA ALA A 28 -7.91 5.48 -3.41
C ALA A 28 -7.72 4.95 -4.83
N VAL A 29 -6.50 4.55 -5.19
CA VAL A 29 -6.17 4.15 -6.56
C VAL A 29 -5.55 2.76 -6.56
N HIS A 30 -6.11 1.84 -7.35
CA HIS A 30 -5.53 0.53 -7.60
C HIS A 30 -4.21 0.66 -8.39
N VAL A 31 -3.10 0.26 -7.77
CA VAL A 31 -1.75 0.32 -8.35
C VAL A 31 -0.93 -0.90 -7.94
N THR A 32 -0.43 -1.66 -8.92
CA THR A 32 0.41 -2.85 -8.67
C THR A 32 1.86 -2.57 -9.07
N GLY A 33 2.06 -2.15 -10.32
CA GLY A 33 3.37 -1.75 -10.85
C GLY A 33 3.95 -0.49 -10.20
N ASP A 34 5.27 -0.40 -10.20
CA ASP A 34 6.05 0.74 -9.71
C ASP A 34 5.69 2.05 -10.44
N LYS A 35 5.73 2.06 -11.78
CA LYS A 35 5.41 3.23 -12.59
C LYS A 35 3.97 3.72 -12.39
N ALA A 36 3.02 2.80 -12.28
CA ALA A 36 1.62 3.14 -12.02
C ALA A 36 1.45 3.76 -10.63
N THR A 37 2.18 3.24 -9.64
CA THR A 37 2.20 3.80 -8.28
C THR A 37 2.77 5.21 -8.28
N ASP A 38 3.88 5.46 -9.01
CA ASP A 38 4.50 6.78 -9.12
C ASP A 38 3.54 7.81 -9.72
N ILE A 39 2.88 7.47 -10.84
CA ILE A 39 1.90 8.33 -11.50
C ILE A 39 0.74 8.68 -10.57
N ALA A 40 0.20 7.69 -9.85
CA ALA A 40 -0.92 7.92 -8.94
C ALA A 40 -0.52 8.81 -7.76
N VAL A 41 0.67 8.59 -7.17
CA VAL A 41 1.20 9.41 -6.08
C VAL A 41 1.49 10.84 -6.55
N ASP A 42 2.08 11.02 -7.75
CA ASP A 42 2.29 12.33 -8.36
C ASP A 42 0.99 13.10 -8.51
N ALA A 43 -0.04 12.45 -9.07
CA ALA A 43 -1.35 13.05 -9.26
C ALA A 43 -2.02 13.44 -7.94
N MET A 44 -1.90 12.61 -6.89
CA MET A 44 -2.41 12.93 -5.56
C MET A 44 -1.68 14.15 -4.98
N ILE A 45 -0.35 14.22 -5.11
CA ILE A 45 0.46 15.34 -4.64
C ILE A 45 0.10 16.63 -5.39
N GLU A 46 -0.04 16.56 -6.72
CA GLU A 46 -0.47 17.70 -7.54
C GLU A 46 -1.85 18.21 -7.12
N ALA A 47 -2.81 17.33 -6.89
CA ALA A 47 -4.14 17.70 -6.42
C ALA A 47 -4.10 18.35 -5.03
N MET A 48 -3.33 17.78 -4.10
CA MET A 48 -3.14 18.32 -2.73
C MET A 48 -2.43 19.67 -2.73
N ARG A 49 -1.55 19.93 -3.70
CA ARG A 49 -0.91 21.25 -3.89
C ARG A 49 -1.88 22.27 -4.46
N ALA A 50 -2.67 21.86 -5.46
CA ALA A 50 -3.62 22.74 -6.14
C ALA A 50 -4.80 23.12 -5.22
N PHE A 51 -5.26 22.21 -4.37
CA PHE A 51 -6.41 22.41 -3.48
C PHE A 51 -6.10 21.96 -2.04
N PRO A 52 -5.23 22.65 -1.29
CA PRO A 52 -4.81 22.20 0.04
C PRO A 52 -5.98 22.01 1.01
N ARG A 53 -6.05 20.84 1.64
CA ARG A 53 -7.01 20.55 2.72
C ARG A 53 -6.38 19.65 3.79
N PRO A 54 -6.82 19.75 5.06
CA PRO A 54 -6.24 18.97 6.14
C PRO A 54 -6.54 17.49 5.96
N ASP A 55 -5.49 16.67 6.08
CA ASP A 55 -5.58 15.22 6.23
C ASP A 55 -6.50 14.51 5.20
N PRO A 56 -6.20 14.57 3.89
CA PRO A 56 -7.03 13.98 2.84
C PRO A 56 -7.06 12.44 2.86
N ARG A 57 -6.05 11.82 3.46
CA ARG A 57 -5.86 10.37 3.63
C ARG A 57 -5.92 9.58 2.32
N HIS A 58 -5.40 10.13 1.22
CA HIS A 58 -5.28 9.39 -0.03
C HIS A 58 -4.40 8.15 0.13
N TYR A 59 -4.63 7.11 -0.67
CA TYR A 59 -3.80 5.91 -0.62
C TYR A 59 -3.76 5.13 -1.92
N GLY A 60 -2.66 4.43 -2.15
CA GLY A 60 -2.56 3.39 -3.17
C GLY A 60 -3.11 2.06 -2.63
N ILE A 61 -3.91 1.36 -3.44
CA ILE A 61 -4.37 -0.01 -3.18
C ILE A 61 -3.41 -0.97 -3.89
N HIS A 62 -3.05 -2.06 -3.21
CA HIS A 62 -2.03 -3.04 -3.55
C HIS A 62 -0.60 -2.55 -3.32
N ALA A 63 -0.17 -1.53 -4.07
CA ALA A 63 1.18 -0.95 -4.01
C ALA A 63 2.29 -2.03 -4.07
N ASP A 64 2.09 -3.06 -4.89
CA ASP A 64 2.88 -4.30 -4.88
C ASP A 64 4.38 -4.02 -4.99
N PHE A 65 4.77 -3.18 -5.95
CA PHE A 65 6.17 -2.89 -6.27
C PHE A 65 6.59 -1.46 -5.95
N VAL A 66 5.90 -0.77 -5.03
CA VAL A 66 6.19 0.63 -4.68
C VAL A 66 7.67 0.85 -4.29
N SER A 67 8.34 1.82 -4.93
CA SER A 67 9.76 2.11 -4.70
C SER A 67 10.01 2.81 -3.34
N ASP A 68 11.24 2.74 -2.83
CA ASP A 68 11.59 3.44 -1.58
C ASP A 68 11.46 4.96 -1.70
N THR A 69 11.80 5.50 -2.88
CA THR A 69 11.60 6.92 -3.21
C THR A 69 10.12 7.30 -3.11
N THR A 70 9.24 6.47 -3.65
CA THR A 70 7.79 6.73 -3.63
C THR A 70 7.21 6.54 -2.24
N LEU A 71 7.68 5.56 -1.45
CA LEU A 71 7.32 5.41 -0.03
C LEU A 71 7.69 6.66 0.78
N ALA A 72 8.88 7.23 0.57
CA ALA A 72 9.32 8.46 1.24
C ALA A 72 8.41 9.64 0.90
N ARG A 73 8.04 9.81 -0.38
CA ARG A 73 7.12 10.86 -0.83
C ARG A 73 5.72 10.66 -0.28
N MET A 74 5.23 9.42 -0.24
CA MET A 74 3.95 9.09 0.38
C MET A 74 3.95 9.45 1.86
N ALA A 75 5.04 9.17 2.58
CA ALA A 75 5.18 9.54 3.99
C ALA A 75 5.17 11.06 4.21
N GLU A 76 5.89 11.82 3.37
CA GLU A 76 5.92 13.29 3.40
C GLU A 76 4.54 13.91 3.20
N TRP A 77 3.78 13.38 2.23
CA TRP A 77 2.47 13.92 1.84
C TRP A 77 1.29 13.28 2.59
N GLY A 78 1.55 12.37 3.53
CA GLY A 78 0.49 11.69 4.29
C GLY A 78 -0.38 10.76 3.42
N ILE A 79 0.18 10.23 2.34
CA ILE A 79 -0.44 9.23 1.46
C ILE A 79 -0.15 7.84 2.04
N GLY A 80 -1.17 6.98 2.08
CA GLY A 80 -1.08 5.61 2.59
C GLY A 80 -0.81 4.56 1.50
N ALA A 81 -0.35 3.39 1.93
CA ALA A 81 -0.25 2.17 1.13
C ALA A 81 -1.13 1.08 1.75
N ASN A 82 -2.13 0.61 1.02
CA ASN A 82 -2.95 -0.53 1.39
C ASN A 82 -2.41 -1.78 0.68
N MET A 83 -1.89 -2.75 1.44
CA MET A 83 -1.17 -3.91 0.91
C MET A 83 -1.92 -5.23 1.18
N ASN A 84 -1.60 -6.29 0.43
CA ASN A 84 -2.37 -7.53 0.42
C ASN A 84 -1.52 -8.77 0.75
N PRO A 85 -1.26 -9.05 2.04
CA PRO A 85 -0.33 -10.10 2.44
C PRO A 85 -0.89 -11.51 2.18
N THR A 86 -2.21 -11.69 2.15
CA THR A 86 -2.81 -12.98 1.76
C THR A 86 -2.56 -13.30 0.28
N ILE A 87 -2.53 -12.28 -0.59
CA ILE A 87 -2.18 -12.48 -2.00
C ILE A 87 -0.72 -12.95 -2.08
N LYS A 88 0.21 -12.32 -1.35
CA LYS A 88 1.60 -12.78 -1.26
C LYS A 88 1.70 -14.25 -0.94
N TRP A 89 1.01 -14.69 0.10
CA TRP A 89 1.03 -16.10 0.50
C TRP A 89 0.61 -17.04 -0.62
N LEU A 90 -0.42 -16.67 -1.38
CA LEU A 90 -0.96 -17.49 -2.46
C LEU A 90 -0.04 -17.54 -3.68
N ILE A 91 0.58 -16.42 -4.04
CA ILE A 91 1.32 -16.28 -5.31
C ILE A 91 2.84 -16.24 -5.15
N SER A 92 3.38 -16.35 -3.94
CA SER A 92 4.81 -16.11 -3.69
C SER A 92 5.74 -16.95 -4.58
N ASP A 93 5.36 -18.19 -4.88
CA ASP A 93 6.13 -19.10 -5.72
C ASP A 93 6.05 -18.69 -7.19
N SER A 94 4.84 -18.45 -7.73
CA SER A 94 4.64 -18.05 -9.12
C SER A 94 5.09 -16.62 -9.42
N ALA A 95 5.13 -15.73 -8.42
CA ALA A 95 5.66 -14.38 -8.57
C ALA A 95 7.13 -14.40 -9.04
N VAL A 96 7.93 -15.36 -8.57
CA VAL A 96 9.33 -15.53 -8.99
C VAL A 96 9.43 -15.83 -10.49
N GLU A 97 8.52 -16.64 -11.02
CA GLU A 97 8.46 -16.97 -12.44
C GLU A 97 8.04 -15.77 -13.30
N ASN A 98 7.19 -14.89 -12.76
CA ASN A 98 6.62 -13.76 -13.49
C ASN A 98 7.52 -12.51 -13.50
N VAL A 99 8.11 -12.16 -12.35
CA VAL A 99 8.85 -10.89 -12.17
C VAL A 99 10.31 -11.08 -11.76
N GLY A 100 10.75 -12.34 -11.64
CA GLY A 100 12.08 -12.65 -11.14
C GLY A 100 12.17 -12.60 -9.62
N GLU A 101 13.23 -13.20 -9.09
CA GLU A 101 13.41 -13.41 -7.65
C GLU A 101 13.51 -12.11 -6.84
N GLU A 102 14.22 -11.11 -7.38
CA GLU A 102 14.45 -9.84 -6.70
C GLU A 102 13.16 -9.03 -6.51
N LEU A 103 12.39 -8.82 -7.58
CA LEU A 103 11.11 -8.11 -7.51
C LEU A 103 10.08 -8.89 -6.69
N ALA A 104 10.00 -10.22 -6.86
CA ALA A 104 9.13 -11.05 -6.06
C ALA A 104 9.47 -10.97 -4.56
N ALA A 105 10.76 -10.91 -4.20
CA ALA A 105 11.17 -10.73 -2.82
C ALA A 105 10.76 -9.36 -2.25
N ARG A 106 10.77 -8.31 -3.06
CA ARG A 106 10.43 -6.94 -2.62
C ARG A 106 8.93 -6.66 -2.59
N GLU A 107 8.12 -7.45 -3.29
CA GLU A 107 6.66 -7.32 -3.38
C GLU A 107 5.98 -7.13 -2.01
N TRP A 108 5.10 -6.13 -1.88
CA TRP A 108 4.51 -5.63 -0.63
C TRP A 108 5.58 -5.35 0.45
N PRO A 109 6.37 -4.26 0.31
CA PRO A 109 7.51 -3.96 1.17
C PRO A 109 7.10 -3.34 2.52
N TYR A 110 6.50 -4.15 3.39
CA TYR A 110 5.96 -3.72 4.69
C TYR A 110 7.00 -3.05 5.60
N ARG A 111 8.20 -3.62 5.73
CA ARG A 111 9.21 -3.08 6.66
C ARG A 111 9.76 -1.77 6.11
N SER A 112 10.01 -1.70 4.81
CA SER A 112 10.49 -0.48 4.16
C SER A 112 9.46 0.65 4.23
N ALA A 113 8.18 0.36 4.01
CA ALA A 113 7.10 1.34 4.15
C ALA A 113 6.98 1.88 5.59
N LEU A 114 7.02 1.00 6.61
CA LEU A 114 6.99 1.43 8.00
C LEU A 114 8.25 2.23 8.39
N ARG A 115 9.43 1.88 7.85
CA ARG A 115 10.69 2.61 8.06
C ARG A 115 10.67 4.01 7.45
N ALA A 116 10.09 4.15 6.26
CA ALA A 116 9.91 5.44 5.60
C ALA A 116 8.89 6.35 6.34
N GLY A 117 8.08 5.79 7.24
CA GLY A 117 7.00 6.51 7.92
C GLY A 117 5.71 6.57 7.10
N THR A 118 5.62 5.79 6.02
CA THR A 118 4.40 5.62 5.23
C THR A 118 3.34 4.92 6.06
N TRP A 119 2.09 5.32 5.87
CA TRP A 119 0.97 4.69 6.55
C TRP A 119 0.63 3.40 5.83
N VAL A 120 0.67 2.28 6.56
CA VAL A 120 0.40 0.98 5.96
C VAL A 120 -0.90 0.40 6.52
N THR A 121 -1.80 0.04 5.63
CA THR A 121 -2.99 -0.74 5.94
C THR A 121 -2.94 -2.07 5.20
N SER A 122 -3.69 -3.06 5.68
CA SER A 122 -3.74 -4.38 5.05
C SER A 122 -5.17 -4.78 4.73
N ALA A 123 -5.37 -5.42 3.58
CA ALA A 123 -6.68 -5.92 3.16
C ALA A 123 -6.54 -7.30 2.50
N SER A 124 -7.63 -8.07 2.47
CA SER A 124 -7.67 -9.36 1.76
C SER A 124 -7.97 -9.22 0.27
N ASP A 125 -8.50 -8.07 -0.16
CA ASP A 125 -9.10 -7.92 -1.49
C ASP A 125 -10.19 -8.97 -1.74
N ALA A 126 -11.10 -9.16 -0.78
CA ALA A 126 -12.16 -10.14 -0.95
C ALA A 126 -13.13 -9.67 -2.06
N PRO A 127 -13.60 -10.58 -2.94
CA PRO A 127 -13.48 -12.04 -2.86
C PRO A 127 -12.28 -12.65 -3.62
N VAL A 128 -11.33 -11.86 -4.13
CA VAL A 128 -10.10 -12.38 -4.80
C VAL A 128 -9.35 -13.33 -3.88
N THR A 129 -9.23 -12.98 -2.59
CA THR A 129 -8.82 -13.91 -1.54
C THR A 129 -9.83 -13.98 -0.40
N ALA A 130 -9.81 -15.09 0.34
CA ALA A 130 -10.61 -15.21 1.56
C ALA A 130 -10.13 -14.18 2.61
N PRO A 131 -11.04 -13.60 3.41
CA PRO A 131 -10.70 -12.61 4.45
C PRO A 131 -10.06 -13.23 5.70
N THR A 132 -8.97 -13.97 5.52
CA THR A 132 -8.26 -14.73 6.55
C THR A 132 -7.18 -13.88 7.23
N TRP A 133 -7.58 -12.90 8.04
CA TRP A 133 -6.65 -11.94 8.69
C TRP A 133 -5.53 -12.60 9.51
N ARG A 134 -5.75 -13.79 10.08
CA ARG A 134 -4.70 -14.57 10.77
C ARG A 134 -3.60 -15.03 9.82
N GLN A 135 -3.98 -15.50 8.63
CA GLN A 135 -3.02 -15.89 7.60
C GLN A 135 -2.26 -14.67 7.10
N ALA A 136 -2.95 -13.56 6.87
CA ALA A 136 -2.33 -12.30 6.50
C ALA A 136 -1.26 -11.84 7.50
N VAL A 137 -1.56 -11.89 8.80
CA VAL A 137 -0.60 -11.58 9.87
C VAL A 137 0.58 -12.54 9.86
N ALA A 138 0.33 -13.84 9.71
CA ALA A 138 1.39 -14.83 9.58
C ALA A 138 2.29 -14.54 8.36
N THR A 139 1.71 -14.15 7.22
CA THR A 139 2.48 -13.84 6.02
C THR A 139 3.34 -12.58 6.18
N MET A 140 2.87 -11.54 6.87
CA MET A 140 3.69 -10.37 7.18
C MET A 140 4.89 -10.70 8.09
N MET A 141 4.75 -11.70 8.96
CA MET A 141 5.79 -12.12 9.89
C MET A 141 6.75 -13.16 9.31
N LEU A 142 6.25 -14.08 8.49
CA LEU A 142 6.98 -15.25 8.01
C LEU A 142 7.39 -15.14 6.54
N ARG A 143 6.58 -14.48 5.72
CA ARG A 143 6.74 -14.39 4.26
C ARG A 143 6.94 -15.73 3.54
N GLU A 144 6.33 -16.78 4.07
CA GLU A 144 6.32 -18.11 3.47
C GLU A 144 5.25 -18.21 2.38
N GLY A 145 5.56 -18.87 1.27
CA GLY A 145 4.61 -19.21 0.21
C GLY A 145 3.72 -20.40 0.60
N ARG A 146 2.48 -20.40 0.13
CA ARG A 146 1.50 -21.47 0.40
C ARG A 146 1.92 -22.83 -0.15
N ALA A 147 2.48 -22.84 -1.36
CA ALA A 147 2.72 -24.09 -2.09
C ALA A 147 3.92 -24.85 -1.53
N THR A 148 5.00 -24.13 -1.21
CA THR A 148 6.28 -24.74 -0.86
C THR A 148 6.77 -24.41 0.55
N GLY A 149 6.16 -23.43 1.22
CA GLY A 149 6.72 -22.85 2.45
C GLY A 149 7.99 -22.01 2.22
N ARG A 150 8.40 -21.78 0.96
CA ARG A 150 9.59 -20.98 0.65
C ARG A 150 9.42 -19.55 1.16
N VAL A 151 10.44 -19.06 1.86
CA VAL A 151 10.48 -17.67 2.31
C VAL A 151 10.88 -16.76 1.15
N SER A 152 10.09 -15.72 0.90
CA SER A 152 10.36 -14.69 -0.12
C SER A 152 10.41 -13.31 0.53
N GLY A 153 11.55 -12.62 0.41
CA GLY A 153 11.72 -11.27 0.96
C GLY A 153 11.79 -11.19 2.49
N PRO A 154 12.60 -12.01 3.20
CA PRO A 154 12.65 -12.00 4.66
C PRO A 154 12.96 -10.62 5.26
N GLU A 155 13.64 -9.74 4.51
CA GLU A 155 13.93 -8.37 4.92
C GLU A 155 12.70 -7.47 5.04
N GLU A 156 11.57 -7.84 4.41
CA GLU A 156 10.31 -7.10 4.48
C GLU A 156 9.37 -7.61 5.58
N ARG A 157 9.84 -8.49 6.46
CA ARG A 157 9.08 -8.96 7.62
C ARG A 157 8.83 -7.84 8.63
N ILE A 158 7.68 -7.88 9.26
CA ILE A 158 7.33 -7.02 10.39
C ILE A 158 6.85 -7.86 11.58
N GLY A 159 6.99 -7.32 12.81
CA GLY A 159 6.54 -8.01 14.02
C GLY A 159 5.01 -8.05 14.16
N LEU A 160 4.54 -8.83 15.14
CA LEU A 160 3.10 -9.02 15.40
C LEU A 160 2.35 -7.72 15.67
N ILE A 161 2.90 -6.83 16.51
CA ILE A 161 2.24 -5.56 16.86
C ILE A 161 2.05 -4.64 15.65
N PRO A 162 3.09 -4.32 14.84
CA PRO A 162 2.88 -3.55 13.61
C PRO A 162 1.91 -4.26 12.66
N ALA A 163 1.99 -5.58 12.49
CA ALA A 163 1.08 -6.36 11.65
C ALA A 163 -0.40 -6.26 12.09
N LEU A 164 -0.68 -6.29 13.40
CA LEU A 164 -2.05 -6.10 13.90
C LEU A 164 -2.53 -4.66 13.73
N ARG A 165 -1.64 -3.67 13.79
CA ARG A 165 -1.99 -2.25 13.60
C ARG A 165 -2.46 -1.95 12.18
N THR A 166 -1.86 -2.58 11.15
CA THR A 166 -2.26 -2.37 9.75
C THR A 166 -3.71 -2.80 9.48
N TYR A 167 -4.24 -3.78 10.23
CA TYR A 167 -5.63 -4.25 10.16
C TYR A 167 -6.59 -3.55 11.14
N SER A 168 -6.09 -2.75 12.08
CA SER A 168 -6.91 -2.22 13.17
C SER A 168 -6.87 -0.69 13.21
N THR A 169 -6.00 -0.14 14.05
CA THR A 169 -5.94 1.31 14.30
C THR A 169 -5.56 2.11 13.06
N THR A 170 -4.63 1.62 12.22
CA THR A 170 -4.24 2.31 10.99
C THR A 170 -5.34 2.23 9.93
N ALA A 171 -5.96 1.06 9.74
CA ALA A 171 -7.09 0.89 8.82
C ALA A 171 -8.30 1.75 9.25
N ALA A 172 -8.64 1.74 10.53
CA ALA A 172 -9.71 2.57 11.07
C ALA A 172 -9.41 4.07 10.90
N TYR A 173 -8.16 4.50 11.04
CA TYR A 173 -7.79 5.88 10.74
C TYR A 173 -8.00 6.21 9.27
N GLN A 174 -7.48 5.36 8.36
CA GLN A 174 -7.59 5.56 6.92
C GLN A 174 -9.04 5.73 6.48
N ASP A 175 -9.94 4.85 6.92
CA ASP A 175 -11.31 4.79 6.37
C ASP A 175 -12.34 5.61 7.18
N SER A 176 -11.97 6.15 8.35
CA SER A 176 -12.92 6.90 9.18
C SER A 176 -13.12 8.35 8.70
N ARG A 177 -14.36 8.73 8.38
CA ARG A 177 -14.71 10.14 8.08
C ARG A 177 -14.83 11.04 9.33
N LYS A 178 -14.80 10.47 10.55
CA LYS A 178 -14.99 11.23 11.79
C LYS A 178 -13.70 11.97 12.15
N THR A 179 -13.76 13.29 12.12
CA THR A 179 -12.79 14.17 12.76
C THR A 179 -12.67 13.77 14.23
N GLY A 180 -11.46 13.48 14.71
CA GLY A 180 -11.20 13.18 16.13
C GLY A 180 -10.48 11.88 16.45
N ARG A 181 -10.28 10.95 15.51
CA ARG A 181 -9.26 9.90 15.72
C ARG A 181 -7.89 10.51 15.48
N ALA A 182 -7.13 10.66 16.56
CA ALA A 182 -5.74 11.08 16.46
C ALA A 182 -4.97 10.13 15.53
N ARG A 183 -4.09 10.70 14.69
CA ARG A 183 -3.11 9.94 13.92
C ARG A 183 -2.44 8.91 14.86
N PRO A 184 -2.56 7.59 14.62
CA PRO A 184 -1.84 6.62 15.41
C PRO A 184 -0.34 6.90 15.25
N SER A 185 0.40 6.75 16.35
CA SER A 185 1.86 6.83 16.29
C SER A 185 2.37 5.82 15.27
N PRO A 186 3.35 6.19 14.41
CA PRO A 186 3.91 5.25 13.44
C PRO A 186 4.28 3.95 14.14
N ALA A 187 3.91 2.82 13.54
CA ALA A 187 4.32 1.53 14.05
C ALA A 187 5.83 1.40 13.83
N ARG A 188 6.63 1.77 14.83
CA ARG A 188 8.07 1.57 14.82
C ARG A 188 8.31 0.06 14.82
N SER A 189 9.02 -0.43 13.82
CA SER A 189 9.56 -1.79 13.85
C SER A 189 10.42 -1.89 15.12
N PRO A 190 10.13 -2.81 16.06
CA PRO A 190 11.09 -3.07 17.12
C PRO A 190 12.36 -3.55 16.42
N THR A 191 13.49 -2.92 16.74
CA THR A 191 14.81 -3.47 16.45
C THR A 191 14.79 -4.92 16.91
N SER A 192 15.07 -5.84 15.98
CA SER A 192 15.18 -7.27 16.22
C SER A 192 15.88 -7.56 17.55
N ALA A 193 15.22 -8.27 18.44
CA ALA A 193 15.87 -9.09 19.45
C ALA A 193 16.22 -10.44 18.79
#